data_AF-A0AAW7RZL0-F1
#
_entry.id   AF-A0AAW7RZL0-F1
#
_cell.length_a   1.000
_cell.length_b   1.000
_cell.length_c   1.000
_cell.angle_alpha   90.00
_cell.angle_beta   90.00
_cell.angle_gamma   90.00
#
_symmetry.space_group_name_H-M   'P 1'
#
loop_
_entity.id
_entity.type
_entity.pdbx_description
1 polymer ?
#
loop_
_entity_poly.entity_id
_entity_poly.type
_entity_poly.pdbx_seq_one_letter_code
_entity_poly.pdbx_strand_id
1 'polypeptide(L)'
;MKILLVYQNVPESVDWLVITDPSAEDLEILKVAHGSFTNACGTDDATEAALDKISHFLCDPHQKDRYANDYLQAAGDDFGKWYRFKIDETDLPNTSGIDKIFTCGFLM
;
A
#
# COMPACT_ATOMS: atom_id res chain seq x y z
N MET A 1 -14.34 -1.43 9.96
CA MET A 1 -13.93 -0.12 9.38
C MET A 1 -13.42 -0.39 7.98
N LYS A 2 -13.74 0.46 7.01
CA LYS A 2 -13.38 0.28 5.62
C LYS A 2 -12.61 1.50 5.13
N ILE A 3 -11.48 1.28 4.48
CA ILE A 3 -10.62 2.36 4.01
C ILE A 3 -10.41 2.25 2.50
N LEU A 4 -10.17 3.40 1.86
CA LEU A 4 -9.68 3.48 0.50
C LEU A 4 -8.21 3.86 0.54
N LEU A 5 -7.34 3.03 -0.01
CA LEU A 5 -5.95 3.37 -0.29
C LEU A 5 -5.81 3.66 -1.79
N VAL A 6 -5.30 4.86 -2.09
CA VAL A 6 -4.89 5.28 -3.44
C VAL A 6 -3.37 5.22 -3.48
N TYR A 7 -2.82 4.21 -4.16
CA TYR A 7 -1.38 4.02 -4.26
C TYR A 7 -0.90 4.41 -5.65
N GLN A 8 0.00 5.39 -5.74
CA GLN A 8 0.41 6.01 -7.00
C GLN A 8 1.83 5.58 -7.37
N ASN A 9 1.99 4.86 -8.48
CA ASN A 9 3.30 4.63 -9.09
C ASN A 9 3.52 5.71 -10.15
N VAL A 10 4.12 6.83 -9.78
CA VAL A 10 4.18 8.00 -10.67
C VAL A 10 5.35 7.87 -11.66
N PRO A 11 5.12 8.11 -12.97
CA PRO A 11 3.86 8.52 -13.63
C PRO A 11 3.05 7.35 -14.23
N GLU A 12 3.43 6.11 -13.97
CA GLU A 12 2.95 4.93 -14.70
C GLU A 12 1.52 4.50 -14.38
N SER A 13 1.11 4.47 -13.11
CA SER A 13 -0.18 3.86 -12.73
C SER A 13 -0.70 4.30 -11.36
N VAL A 14 -1.98 4.01 -11.11
CA VAL A 14 -2.62 4.17 -9.81
C VAL A 14 -3.34 2.86 -9.46
N ASP A 15 -3.02 2.31 -8.30
CA ASP A 15 -3.73 1.18 -7.70
C ASP A 15 -4.80 1.70 -6.71
N TRP A 16 -6.02 1.19 -6.85
CA TRP A 16 -7.14 1.49 -5.96
C TRP A 16 -7.44 0.28 -5.08
N LEU A 17 -7.38 0.45 -3.75
CA LEU A 17 -7.61 -0.64 -2.82
C LEU A 17 -8.67 -0.31 -1.78
N VAL A 18 -9.63 -1.22 -1.62
CA VAL A 18 -10.68 -1.11 -0.61
C VAL A 18 -10.42 -2.13 0.50
N ILE A 19 -9.68 -1.71 1.53
CA ILE A 19 -9.27 -2.58 2.62
C ILE A 19 -10.36 -2.59 3.69
N THR A 20 -10.85 -3.79 4.03
CA THR A 20 -11.86 -4.01 5.07
C THR A 20 -11.20 -4.50 6.36
N ASP A 21 -11.56 -3.86 7.47
CA ASP A 21 -11.11 -4.16 8.84
C ASP A 21 -9.59 -4.19 9.00
N PRO A 22 -8.88 -3.09 8.66
CA PRO A 22 -7.44 -2.98 8.86
C PRO A 22 -7.10 -3.07 10.35
N SER A 23 -5.96 -3.69 10.67
CA SER A 23 -5.46 -3.75 12.05
C SER A 23 -5.06 -2.35 12.55
N ALA A 24 -4.83 -2.21 13.86
CA ALA A 24 -4.32 -0.95 14.42
C ALA A 24 -2.94 -0.59 13.84
N GLU A 25 -2.10 -1.59 13.57
CA GLU A 25 -0.79 -1.43 12.94
C GLU A 25 -0.91 -0.98 11.48
N ASP A 26 -1.81 -1.62 10.71
CA ASP A 26 -2.10 -1.24 9.33
C ASP A 26 -2.46 0.24 9.23
N LEU A 27 -3.31 0.70 10.15
CA LEU A 27 -3.73 2.10 10.20
C LEU A 27 -2.62 3.06 10.55
N GLU A 28 -1.68 2.65 11.40
CA GLU A 28 -0.56 3.50 11.75
C GLU A 28 0.40 3.65 10.58
N ILE A 29 0.72 2.55 9.89
CA ILE A 29 1.51 2.55 8.66
C ILE A 29 0.89 3.49 7.63
N LEU A 30 -0.42 3.38 7.40
CA LEU A 30 -1.14 4.21 6.43
C LEU A 30 -1.17 5.70 6.81
N LYS A 31 -1.29 6.04 8.10
CA LYS A 31 -1.23 7.43 8.55
C LYS A 31 0.15 8.02 8.33
N VAL A 32 1.20 7.27 8.67
CA VAL A 32 2.60 7.71 8.52
C VAL A 32 2.93 7.94 7.04
N ALA A 33 2.52 7.02 6.16
CA ALA A 33 2.78 7.12 4.73
C ALA A 33 1.89 8.15 4.00
N HIS A 34 0.83 8.66 4.64
CA HIS A 34 -0.16 9.47 3.95
C HIS A 34 0.41 10.79 3.40
N GLY A 35 0.23 11.01 2.10
CA GLY A 35 0.69 12.21 1.40
C GLY A 35 2.15 12.13 0.97
N SER A 36 2.83 11.03 1.28
CA SER A 36 4.25 10.83 1.02
C SER A 36 4.46 9.85 -0.13
N PHE A 37 5.65 9.93 -0.72
CA PHE A 37 6.09 9.03 -1.77
C PHE A 37 7.50 8.54 -1.48
N THR A 38 7.76 7.27 -1.79
CA THR A 38 9.12 6.74 -1.77
C THR A 38 9.96 7.52 -2.76
N ASN A 39 11.20 7.82 -2.39
CA ASN A 39 12.16 8.63 -3.14
C ASN A 39 11.81 10.13 -3.25
N ALA A 40 10.76 10.62 -2.57
CA ALA A 40 10.52 12.06 -2.50
C ALA A 40 11.58 12.76 -1.64
N CYS A 41 11.96 13.97 -2.04
CA CYS A 41 12.88 14.77 -1.26
C CYS A 41 12.24 15.16 0.08
N GLY A 42 12.90 14.83 1.19
CA GLY A 42 12.43 15.17 2.53
C GLY A 42 11.52 14.13 3.18
N THR A 43 11.34 12.95 2.58
CA THR A 43 10.75 11.80 3.27
C THR A 43 11.71 11.33 4.37
N ASP A 44 11.21 11.23 5.60
CA ASP A 44 12.00 10.73 6.72
C ASP A 44 12.06 9.19 6.77
N ASP A 45 13.01 8.66 7.54
CA ASP A 45 13.26 7.20 7.63
C ASP A 45 12.02 6.41 8.08
N ALA A 46 11.19 6.99 8.97
CA ALA A 46 9.97 6.33 9.45
C ALA A 46 8.91 6.24 8.34
N THR A 47 8.81 7.29 7.53
CA THR A 47 7.91 7.36 6.38
C THR A 47 8.37 6.43 5.27
N GLU A 48 9.68 6.41 4.95
CA GLU A 48 10.23 5.45 3.97
C GLU A 48 9.98 4.00 4.42
N ALA A 49 10.20 3.67 5.69
CA ALA A 49 9.91 2.33 6.21
C ALA A 49 8.42 1.96 6.10
N ALA A 50 7.52 2.92 6.33
CA ALA A 50 6.08 2.71 6.17
C ALA A 50 5.71 2.48 4.69
N LEU A 51 6.28 3.26 3.77
CA LEU A 51 6.06 3.13 2.33
C LEU A 51 6.60 1.80 1.77
N ASP A 52 7.78 1.36 2.22
CA ASP A 52 8.35 0.05 1.91
C ASP A 52 7.41 -1.08 2.37
N LYS A 53 6.86 -0.96 3.59
CA LYS A 53 5.91 -1.94 4.13
C LYS A 53 4.60 -1.97 3.34
N ILE A 54 4.09 -0.82 2.89
CA ILE A 54 2.92 -0.75 2.01
C ILE A 54 3.24 -1.43 0.66
N SER A 55 4.36 -1.09 0.04
CA SER A 55 4.80 -1.71 -1.21
C SER A 55 4.83 -3.24 -1.10
N HIS A 56 5.34 -3.75 0.03
CA HIS A 56 5.36 -5.16 0.35
C HIS A 56 3.94 -5.79 0.48
N PHE A 57 2.99 -5.09 1.11
CA PHE A 57 1.59 -5.54 1.21
C PHE A 57 0.87 -5.58 -0.14
N LEU A 58 1.32 -4.77 -1.09
CA LEU A 58 0.73 -4.64 -2.43
C LEU A 58 1.27 -5.64 -3.45
N CYS A 59 2.38 -6.33 -3.15
CA CYS A 59 2.99 -7.28 -4.08
C CYS A 59 2.05 -8.43 -4.47
N ASP A 60 2.22 -8.97 -5.68
CA ASP A 60 1.52 -10.18 -6.11
C ASP A 60 2.05 -11.40 -5.32
N PRO A 61 1.21 -12.06 -4.49
CA PRO A 61 1.63 -13.18 -3.66
C PRO A 61 2.14 -14.37 -4.48
N HIS A 62 1.74 -14.51 -5.75
CA HIS A 62 2.21 -15.57 -6.65
C HIS A 62 3.64 -15.34 -7.14
N GLN A 63 4.19 -14.15 -6.93
CA GLN A 63 5.55 -13.78 -7.32
C GLN A 63 6.51 -13.73 -6.12
N LYS A 64 6.10 -14.21 -4.94
CA LYS A 64 6.92 -14.19 -3.72
C LYS A 64 8.34 -14.72 -3.96
N ASP A 65 8.47 -15.83 -4.69
CA ASP A 65 9.77 -16.45 -5.01
C ASP A 65 10.62 -15.62 -5.98
N ARG A 66 9.99 -14.79 -6.83
CA ARG A 66 10.67 -13.90 -7.78
C ARG A 66 11.23 -12.66 -7.11
N TYR A 67 10.57 -12.21 -6.04
CA TYR A 67 11.00 -11.06 -5.25
C TYR A 67 11.92 -11.48 -4.09
N ALA A 68 12.18 -12.79 -3.89
CA ALA A 68 12.97 -13.37 -2.81
C ALA A 68 14.49 -13.12 -2.94
N ASN A 69 14.90 -11.90 -3.27
CA ASN A 69 16.23 -11.41 -2.89
C ASN A 69 16.24 -11.10 -1.38
N ASP A 70 17.43 -11.04 -0.78
CA ASP A 70 17.67 -10.93 0.67
C ASP A 70 16.81 -9.88 1.43
N TYR A 71 16.28 -8.88 0.72
CA TYR A 71 15.33 -7.87 1.24
C TYR A 71 13.99 -8.47 1.72
N LEU A 72 13.52 -9.56 1.13
CA LEU A 72 12.25 -10.22 1.47
C LEU A 72 12.34 -11.27 2.58
N GLN A 73 13.52 -11.78 2.93
CA GLN A 73 13.64 -12.77 4.00
C GLN A 73 13.23 -12.20 5.37
N ALA A 74 13.27 -10.88 5.55
CA ALA A 74 12.79 -10.20 6.75
C ALA A 74 11.26 -9.99 6.78
N ALA A 75 10.55 -10.28 5.69
CA ALA A 75 9.28 -9.63 5.42
C ALA A 75 8.03 -10.42 5.86
N GLY A 76 8.21 -11.61 6.42
CA GLY A 76 7.15 -12.33 7.16
C GLY A 76 5.97 -12.81 6.30
N ASP A 77 4.85 -13.09 6.98
CA ASP A 77 3.62 -13.67 6.40
C ASP A 77 2.72 -12.64 5.70
N ASP A 78 3.07 -11.36 5.73
CA ASP A 78 2.22 -10.27 5.23
C ASP A 78 2.47 -9.89 3.75
N PHE A 79 3.32 -10.63 3.03
CA PHE A 79 3.60 -10.38 1.62
C PHE A 79 2.32 -10.50 0.79
N GLY A 80 1.98 -9.44 0.05
CA GLY A 80 0.76 -9.40 -0.75
C GLY A 80 -0.53 -9.43 0.06
N LYS A 81 -0.47 -9.14 1.37
CA LYS A 81 -1.64 -9.12 2.29
C LYS A 81 -2.82 -8.32 1.73
N TRP A 82 -2.56 -7.22 1.02
CA TRP A 82 -3.60 -6.36 0.46
C TRP A 82 -3.88 -6.56 -1.02
N TYR A 83 -3.14 -7.44 -1.70
CA TYR A 83 -3.28 -7.69 -3.13
C TYR A 83 -4.73 -7.99 -3.55
N ARG A 84 -5.45 -8.77 -2.73
CA ARG A 84 -6.86 -9.15 -2.97
C ARG A 84 -7.88 -8.02 -2.84
N PHE A 85 -7.48 -6.86 -2.29
CA PHE A 85 -8.36 -5.71 -2.08
C PHE A 85 -8.31 -4.70 -3.23
N LYS A 86 -7.49 -4.96 -4.25
CA LYS A 86 -7.44 -4.16 -5.48
C LYS A 86 -8.79 -4.20 -6.19
N ILE A 87 -9.24 -3.05 -6.66
CA ILE A 87 -10.44 -2.87 -7.47
C ILE A 87 -10.11 -2.04 -8.71
N ASP A 88 -10.93 -2.17 -9.74
CA ASP A 88 -10.85 -1.29 -10.89
C ASP A 88 -11.40 0.11 -10.55
N GLU A 89 -10.85 1.15 -11.17
CA GLU A 89 -11.31 2.54 -10.97
C GLU A 89 -12.82 2.68 -11.27
N THR A 90 -13.31 1.93 -12.26
CA THR A 90 -14.73 1.91 -12.66
C THR A 90 -15.66 1.41 -11.56
N ASP A 91 -15.13 0.67 -10.57
CA ASP A 91 -15.91 0.15 -9.44
C ASP A 91 -15.96 1.11 -8.25
N LEU A 92 -15.15 2.17 -8.23
CA LEU A 92 -15.14 3.16 -7.15
C LEU A 92 -16.52 3.76 -6.82
N PRO A 93 -17.38 4.12 -7.80
CA PRO A 93 -18.72 4.64 -7.49
C PRO A 93 -19.61 3.64 -6.73
N ASN A 94 -19.32 2.34 -6.83
CA ASN A 94 -20.03 1.28 -6.13
C ASN A 94 -19.47 1.02 -4.72
N THR A 95 -18.36 1.68 -4.36
CA THR A 95 -17.76 1.55 -3.04
C THR A 95 -18.45 2.46 -2.04
N SER A 96 -19.38 1.90 -1.28
CA SER A 96 -20.03 2.61 -0.16
C SER A 96 -19.32 2.32 1.18
N GLY A 97 -19.55 3.21 2.15
CA GLY A 97 -19.11 3.01 3.53
C GLY A 97 -17.61 3.13 3.76
N ILE A 98 -16.90 3.96 2.98
CA ILE A 98 -15.49 4.28 3.23
C ILE A 98 -15.40 5.24 4.42
N ASP A 99 -14.73 4.82 5.49
CA ASP A 99 -14.54 5.59 6.71
C ASP A 99 -13.35 6.56 6.59
N LYS A 100 -12.29 6.17 5.86
CA LYS A 100 -11.05 6.94 5.68
C LYS A 100 -10.45 6.71 4.30
N ILE A 101 -9.76 7.74 3.81
CA ILE A 101 -8.99 7.68 2.56
C ILE A 101 -7.53 7.96 2.89
N PHE A 102 -6.63 7.14 2.35
CA PHE A 102 -5.20 7.33 2.41
C PHE A 102 -4.65 7.38 0.98
N THR A 103 -3.68 8.25 0.76
CA THR A 103 -2.96 8.41 -0.49
C THR A 103 -1.48 8.31 -0.20
N CYS A 104 -0.73 7.53 -0.98
CA CYS A 104 0.73 7.47 -0.93
C CYS A 104 1.23 6.86 -2.24
N GLY A 105 2.53 6.67 -2.39
CA GLY A 105 3.04 6.09 -3.63
C GLY A 105 4.54 5.96 -3.72
N PHE A 106 5.01 5.79 -4.94
CA PHE A 106 6.41 5.66 -5.31
C PHE A 106 6.72 6.62 -6.46
N LEU A 107 7.85 7.35 -6.35
CA LEU A 107 8.42 8.14 -7.45
C LEU A 107 9.56 7.35 -8.09
N MET A 108 9.45 7.10 -9.40
CA MET A 108 10.49 6.47 -10.22
C MET A 108 11.57 7.46 -10.67
#